data_AF-A0A961DZY7-F1
#
_entry.id   AF-A0A961DZY7-F1
#
_cell.length_a   1.000
_cell.length_b   1.000
_cell.length_c   1.000
_cell.angle_alpha   90.00
_cell.angle_beta   90.00
_cell.angle_gamma   90.00
#
_symmetry.space_group_name_H-M   'P 1'
#
loop_
_entity.id
_entity.type
_entity.pdbx_description
1 polymer ?
#
loop_
_entity_poly.entity_id
_entity_poly.type
_entity_poly.pdbx_seq_one_letter_code
_entity_poly.pdbx_strand_id
1 'polypeptide(L)'
;MVSRYGCGVSGPVSAVTTPALLTDKYELTMLSAALRDGTAGRRTTFEVFARRLPDGRRYGVLAGTGRFLEALEDFVFDDAALETVADFLDPATLDYLAGFRFRGDIDG
;
A
#
# COMPACT_ATOMS: atom_id res chain seq x y z
N MET A 1 51.63 -15.80 1.09
CA MET A 1 50.97 -14.48 0.94
C MET A 1 49.48 -14.70 1.12
N VAL A 2 49.01 -14.58 2.36
CA VAL A 2 47.59 -14.77 2.74
C VAL A 2 46.93 -13.40 2.61
N SER A 3 45.92 -13.25 1.76
CA SER A 3 45.04 -12.08 1.78
C SER A 3 43.61 -12.54 2.01
N ARG A 4 43.11 -12.16 3.18
CA ARG A 4 41.72 -12.25 3.57
C ARG A 4 40.92 -11.21 2.78
N TYR A 5 39.79 -11.63 2.23
CA TYR A 5 38.63 -10.76 2.09
C TYR A 5 37.41 -11.51 2.59
N GLY A 6 37.27 -11.53 3.92
CA GLY A 6 35.95 -11.47 4.51
C GLY A 6 35.51 -10.02 4.46
N CYS A 7 34.38 -9.74 3.83
CA CYS A 7 33.65 -8.51 4.03
C CYS A 7 32.23 -8.91 4.41
N GLY A 8 32.00 -8.93 5.73
CA GLY A 8 30.64 -8.88 6.26
C GLY A 8 30.07 -7.51 5.95
N VAL A 9 28.93 -7.49 5.28
CA VAL A 9 28.02 -6.35 5.29
C VAL A 9 26.80 -6.77 6.10
N SER A 10 26.83 -6.49 7.40
CA SER A 10 25.61 -6.23 8.14
C SER A 10 25.07 -4.88 7.66
N GLY A 11 24.47 -4.87 6.48
CA GLY A 11 23.65 -3.74 6.06
C GLY A 11 22.39 -3.69 6.92
N PRO A 12 21.78 -2.51 7.12
CA PRO A 12 20.44 -2.46 7.69
C PRO A 12 19.56 -3.37 6.83
N VAL A 13 18.72 -4.19 7.47
CA VAL A 13 17.65 -4.91 6.79
C VAL A 13 16.96 -3.86 5.92
N SER A 14 17.10 -3.94 4.60
CA SER A 14 16.29 -3.12 3.70
C SER A 14 14.87 -3.54 4.02
N ALA A 15 14.15 -2.70 4.76
CA ALA A 15 12.77 -2.96 5.13
C ALA A 15 12.07 -3.37 3.85
N VAL A 16 11.61 -4.62 3.79
CA VAL A 16 10.77 -5.07 2.70
C VAL A 16 9.62 -4.09 2.69
N THR A 17 9.59 -3.20 1.70
CA THR A 17 8.58 -2.15 1.66
C THR A 17 7.27 -2.84 1.31
N THR A 18 6.43 -3.04 2.32
CA THR A 18 5.07 -3.55 2.13
C THR A 18 4.34 -2.69 1.09
N PRO A 19 3.54 -3.28 0.19
CA PRO A 19 2.65 -2.54 -0.71
C PRO A 19 1.77 -1.53 0.03
N ALA A 20 1.49 -1.76 1.32
CA ALA A 20 0.74 -0.86 2.18
C ALA A 20 1.33 0.56 2.31
N LEU A 21 2.66 0.70 2.20
CA LEU A 21 3.34 1.99 2.23
C LEU A 21 3.47 2.64 0.84
N LEU A 22 3.05 1.98 -0.23
CA LEU A 22 2.98 2.55 -1.58
C LEU A 22 1.70 3.39 -1.76
N THR A 23 1.48 4.30 -0.82
CA THR A 23 0.33 5.20 -0.75
C THR A 23 0.80 6.62 -0.48
N ASP A 24 0.01 7.62 -0.88
CA ASP A 24 0.25 8.99 -0.44
C ASP A 24 -0.18 9.15 1.02
N LYS A 25 0.52 10.03 1.76
CA LYS A 25 0.16 10.42 3.13
C LYS A 25 -1.28 10.94 3.23
N TYR A 26 -1.77 11.60 2.19
CA TYR A 26 -3.13 12.10 2.10
C TYR A 26 -4.17 11.01 2.35
N GLU A 27 -4.03 9.83 1.73
CA GLU A 27 -4.99 8.73 1.87
C GLU A 27 -5.09 8.23 3.32
N LEU A 28 -3.96 8.16 4.03
CA LEU A 28 -3.93 7.76 5.44
C LEU A 28 -4.58 8.82 6.35
N THR A 29 -4.34 10.10 6.05
CA THR A 29 -5.00 11.19 6.79
C THR A 29 -6.51 11.26 6.50
N MET A 30 -6.94 10.93 5.28
CA MET A 30 -8.35 10.78 4.94
C MET A 30 -9.01 9.64 5.70
N LEU A 31 -8.37 8.46 5.75
CA LEU A 31 -8.85 7.33 6.54
C LEU A 31 -9.01 7.72 8.02
N SER A 32 -8.01 8.39 8.59
CA SER A 32 -8.05 8.89 9.97
C SER A 32 -9.23 9.85 10.19
N ALA A 33 -9.53 10.73 9.23
CA ALA A 33 -10.70 11.59 9.29
C ALA A 33 -12.03 10.81 9.21
N ALA A 34 -12.12 9.83 8.31
CA ALA A 34 -13.31 8.99 8.13
C ALA A 34 -13.60 8.11 9.36
N LEU A 35 -12.55 7.64 10.06
CA LEU A 35 -12.69 6.91 11.32
C LEU A 35 -13.27 7.80 12.42
N ARG A 36 -12.76 9.04 12.56
CA ARG A 36 -13.24 10.01 13.55
C ARG A 36 -14.68 10.46 13.28
N ASP A 37 -15.06 10.61 12.02
CA ASP A 37 -16.41 10.97 11.59
C ASP A 37 -17.38 9.76 11.59
N GLY A 38 -16.90 8.55 11.87
CA GLY A 38 -17.71 7.33 11.88
C GLY A 38 -18.17 6.88 10.50
N THR A 39 -17.58 7.42 9.43
CA THR A 39 -17.95 7.14 8.03
C THR A 39 -17.07 6.09 7.35
N ALA A 40 -16.00 5.63 8.00
CA ALA A 40 -15.09 4.61 7.46
C ALA A 40 -15.76 3.27 7.10
N GLY A 41 -16.89 2.93 7.73
CA GLY A 41 -17.65 1.70 7.44
C GLY A 41 -18.65 1.82 6.27
N ARG A 42 -18.73 2.97 5.60
CA ARG A 42 -19.69 3.18 4.52
C ARG A 42 -19.29 2.38 3.28
N ARG A 43 -20.23 1.59 2.76
CA ARG A 43 -20.06 0.93 1.45
C ARG A 43 -19.83 1.98 0.37
N THR A 44 -18.75 1.79 -0.38
CA THR A 44 -18.27 2.72 -1.41
C THR A 44 -17.79 1.92 -2.62
N THR A 45 -17.87 2.51 -3.81
CA THR A 45 -17.43 1.91 -5.07
C THR A 45 -16.46 2.88 -5.75
N PHE A 46 -15.36 2.34 -6.27
CA PHE A 46 -14.34 3.09 -7.01
C PHE A 46 -14.21 2.47 -8.40
N GLU A 47 -14.06 3.32 -9.42
CA GLU A 47 -13.89 2.91 -10.81
C GLU A 47 -12.57 3.46 -11.35
N VAL A 48 -11.81 2.62 -12.05
CA VAL A 48 -10.53 3.00 -12.67
C VAL A 48 -10.65 2.86 -14.18
N PHE A 49 -10.47 3.96 -14.90
CA PHE A 49 -10.51 3.99 -16.36
C PHE A 49 -9.55 5.02 -16.96
N ALA A 50 -9.10 4.77 -18.18
CA ALA A 50 -8.28 5.73 -18.91
C ALA A 50 -9.16 6.83 -19.54
N ARG A 51 -8.85 8.09 -19.27
CA ARG A 51 -9.59 9.24 -19.86
C ARG A 51 -9.18 9.54 -21.30
N ARG A 52 -7.96 9.16 -21.70
CA ARG A 52 -7.40 9.38 -23.04
C ARG A 52 -6.44 8.23 -23.38
N LEU A 53 -6.42 7.85 -24.65
CA LEU A 53 -5.41 6.95 -25.19
C LEU A 53 -4.22 7.75 -25.72
N PRO A 54 -3.02 7.16 -25.77
CA PRO A 54 -1.90 7.75 -26.51
C PRO A 54 -2.25 8.02 -27.97
N ASP A 55 -1.67 9.07 -28.54
CA ASP A 55 -1.97 9.51 -29.90
C ASP A 55 -1.84 8.37 -30.91
N GLY A 56 -2.78 8.31 -31.85
CA GLY A 56 -2.82 7.30 -32.90
C GLY A 56 -3.38 5.92 -32.48
N ARG A 57 -3.81 5.72 -31.22
CA ARG A 57 -4.41 4.47 -30.76
C ARG A 57 -5.93 4.55 -30.68
N ARG A 58 -6.62 3.54 -31.24
CA ARG A 58 -8.09 3.42 -31.18
C ARG A 58 -8.60 2.51 -30.06
N TYR A 59 -7.70 1.78 -29.39
CA TYR A 59 -8.02 0.90 -28.27
C TYR A 59 -6.82 0.82 -27.31
N GLY A 60 -7.11 0.46 -26.06
CA GLY A 60 -6.11 0.15 -25.03
C GLY A 60 -6.07 -1.35 -24.74
N VAL A 61 -4.99 -1.81 -24.13
CA VAL A 61 -4.86 -3.16 -23.58
C VAL A 61 -4.60 -3.02 -22.09
N LEU A 62 -5.46 -3.61 -21.26
CA LEU A 62 -5.24 -3.70 -19.83
C LEU A 62 -4.20 -4.78 -19.55
N ALA A 63 -3.19 -4.44 -18.76
CA ALA A 63 -2.17 -5.36 -18.30
C ALA A 63 -1.83 -5.04 -16.84
N GLY A 64 -1.39 -6.06 -16.09
CA GLY A 64 -0.96 -5.91 -14.70
C GLY A 64 -1.98 -6.35 -13.65
N THR A 65 -3.14 -6.88 -14.02
CA THR A 65 -4.13 -7.42 -13.07
C THR A 65 -3.54 -8.48 -12.16
N GLY A 66 -2.74 -9.42 -12.69
CA GLY A 66 -2.08 -10.45 -11.87
C GLY A 66 -1.17 -9.85 -10.80
N ARG A 67 -0.25 -8.95 -11.19
CA ARG A 67 0.64 -8.24 -10.25
C ARG A 67 -0.13 -7.41 -9.22
N PHE A 68 -1.27 -6.84 -9.62
CA PHE A 68 -2.13 -6.10 -8.69
C PHE A 68 -2.74 -7.04 -7.63
N LEU A 69 -3.24 -8.21 -8.04
CA LEU A 69 -3.80 -9.20 -7.11
C LEU A 69 -2.72 -9.74 -6.15
N GLU A 70 -1.52 -10.04 -6.65
CA GLU A 70 -0.37 -10.43 -5.82
C GLU A 70 -0.03 -9.34 -4.78
N ALA A 71 0.05 -8.07 -5.19
CA ALA A 71 0.32 -6.97 -4.27
C ALA A 71 -0.80 -6.72 -3.26
N LEU A 72 -2.05 -7.04 -3.61
CA LEU A 72 -3.21 -6.89 -2.74
C LEU A 72 -3.22 -7.95 -1.63
N GLU A 73 -2.79 -9.18 -1.92
CA GLU A 73 -2.62 -10.24 -0.93
C GLU A 73 -1.59 -9.86 0.15
N ASP A 74 -0.52 -9.18 -0.26
CA ASP A 74 0.55 -8.69 0.62
C ASP A 74 0.26 -7.29 1.20
N PHE A 75 -0.92 -6.70 0.96
CA PHE A 75 -1.27 -5.38 1.48
C PHE A 75 -1.59 -5.45 2.98
N VAL A 76 -0.53 -5.38 3.78
CA VAL A 76 -0.57 -5.48 5.25
C VAL A 76 0.29 -4.39 5.87
N PHE A 77 -0.21 -3.75 6.93
CA PHE A 77 0.59 -2.90 7.80
C PHE A 77 1.20 -3.77 8.91
N ASP A 78 2.45 -4.16 8.73
CA ASP A 78 3.25 -4.82 9.76
C ASP A 78 3.81 -3.81 10.77
N ASP A 79 4.48 -4.29 11.82
CA ASP A 79 5.00 -3.44 12.89
C ASP A 79 5.92 -2.33 12.36
N ALA A 80 6.79 -2.65 11.39
CA ALA A 80 7.70 -1.68 10.77
C ALA A 80 6.95 -0.61 9.95
N ALA A 81 5.88 -0.99 9.25
CA ALA A 81 5.04 -0.04 8.53
C ALA A 81 4.26 0.87 9.49
N LEU A 82 3.74 0.32 10.59
CA LEU A 82 3.02 1.09 11.61
C LEU A 82 3.94 2.11 12.28
N GLU A 83 5.18 1.73 12.60
CA GLU A 83 6.20 2.66 13.13
C GLU A 83 6.45 3.83 12.16
N THR A 84 6.43 3.57 10.85
CA THR A 84 6.71 4.58 9.81
C THR A 84 5.62 5.65 9.70
N VAL A 85 4.38 5.35 10.11
CA VAL A 85 3.23 6.27 9.99
C VAL A 85 2.73 6.81 11.34
N ALA A 86 3.33 6.35 12.45
CA ALA A 86 2.94 6.69 13.81
C ALA A 86 3.22 8.16 14.19
N ASP A 87 4.07 8.87 13.45
CA ASP A 87 4.38 10.28 13.69
C ASP A 87 3.23 11.23 13.32
N PHE A 88 2.33 10.81 12.41
CA PHE A 88 1.21 11.65 11.96
C PHE A 88 -0.17 11.00 12.06
N LEU A 89 -0.28 9.74 12.50
CA LEU A 89 -1.55 9.06 12.75
C LEU A 89 -1.82 8.91 14.24
N ASP A 90 -3.10 8.96 14.61
CA ASP A 90 -3.51 8.72 15.99
C ASP A 90 -3.59 7.21 16.32
N PRO A 91 -3.54 6.83 17.61
CA PRO A 91 -3.54 5.42 18.00
C PRO A 91 -4.73 4.60 17.47
N ALA A 92 -5.94 5.18 17.39
CA ALA A 92 -7.10 4.44 16.89
C ALA A 92 -6.98 4.14 15.38
N THR A 93 -6.35 5.04 14.62
CA THR A 93 -6.03 4.78 13.21
C THR A 93 -4.95 3.71 13.07
N LEU A 94 -3.92 3.71 13.92
CA LEU A 94 -2.87 2.69 13.91
C LEU A 94 -3.43 1.30 14.25
N ASP A 95 -4.28 1.20 15.27
CA ASP A 95 -4.96 -0.04 15.66
C ASP A 95 -5.84 -0.57 14.51
N TYR A 96 -6.54 0.33 13.80
CA TYR A 96 -7.32 -0.04 12.62
C TYR A 96 -6.42 -0.60 11.50
N LEU A 97 -5.30 0.05 11.20
CA LEU A 97 -4.37 -0.38 10.16
C LEU A 97 -3.70 -1.73 10.49
N ALA A 98 -3.34 -1.97 11.75
CA ALA A 98 -2.77 -3.23 12.21
C ALA A 98 -3.70 -4.44 11.93
N GLY A 99 -5.01 -4.23 12.09
CA GLY A 99 -6.03 -5.23 11.81
C GLY A 99 -6.55 -5.23 10.37
N PHE A 100 -6.12 -4.30 9.52
CA PHE A 100 -6.70 -4.12 8.19
C PHE A 100 -6.38 -5.30 7.28
N ARG A 101 -7.42 -5.83 6.65
CA ARG A 101 -7.32 -6.76 5.51
C ARG A 101 -8.34 -6.35 4.48
N PHE A 102 -7.98 -6.42 3.21
CA PHE A 102 -8.92 -6.17 2.13
C PHE A 102 -10.05 -7.21 2.18
N ARG A 103 -11.30 -6.73 2.12
CA ARG A 103 -12.53 -7.54 2.16
C ARG A 103 -13.53 -7.11 1.08
N GLY A 104 -13.10 -6.29 0.13
CA GLY A 104 -13.94 -5.81 -0.96
C GLY A 104 -14.06 -6.85 -2.08
N ASP A 105 -14.99 -6.59 -2.98
CA ASP A 105 -15.11 -7.30 -4.25
C ASP A 105 -14.38 -6.52 -5.35
N ILE A 106 -13.84 -7.23 -6.33
CA ILE A 106 -13.12 -6.64 -7.48
C ILE A 106 -13.70 -7.25 -8.75
N ASP A 107 -14.20 -6.38 -9.62
CA ASP A 107 -14.74 -6.75 -10.93
C ASP A 107 -13.88 -6.08 -12.03
N GLY A 108 -13.52 -6.85 -13.06
CA GLY A 108 -12.65 -6.38 -14.15
C GLY A 108 -12.72 -7.23 -15.41
#